data_AF-A0A7S2G7S0-F1
#
_entry.id   AF-A0A7S2G7S0-F1
#
_cell.length_a   1.000
_cell.length_b   1.000
_cell.length_c   1.000
_cell.angle_alpha   90.00
_cell.angle_beta   90.00
_cell.angle_gamma   90.00
#
_symmetry.space_group_name_H-M   'P 1'
#
loop_
_entity.id
_entity.type
_entity.pdbx_description
1 polymer ?
#
loop_
_entity_poly.entity_id
_entity_poly.type
_entity_poly.pdbx_seq_one_letter_code
_entity_poly.pdbx_strand_id
1 'polypeptide(L)'
;QKYIERPLLVQRRKFDIRLWVLVTSTVPLVVWGFSECYLRFSSQAFSLESGALADRMVHLCNYSVQKDAEGGEGGAASAGTSASASADANAKFPPISENMWPSAVFSEYVDSTYGERAWCGIQAQMRAIVLETLSASKHTLHKVALGFEWLGFDLM
;
A
#
# COMPACT_ATOMS: atom_id res chain seq x y z
N GLN A 1 -18.04 4.73 -2.79
CA GLN A 1 -16.83 4.14 -3.40
C GLN A 1 -17.01 2.63 -3.48
N LYS A 2 -16.69 1.98 -4.60
CA LYS A 2 -16.76 0.51 -4.73
C LYS A 2 -15.56 -0.13 -4.01
N TYR A 3 -15.80 -1.17 -3.21
CA TYR A 3 -14.73 -1.93 -2.56
C TYR A 3 -13.95 -2.81 -3.57
N ILE A 4 -12.62 -2.82 -3.45
CA ILE A 4 -11.73 -3.70 -4.21
C ILE A 4 -11.69 -5.07 -3.51
N GLU A 5 -12.47 -6.01 -4.02
CA GLU A 5 -12.66 -7.36 -3.44
C GLU A 5 -11.52 -8.33 -3.75
N ARG A 6 -10.71 -8.02 -4.77
CA ARG A 6 -9.56 -8.85 -5.20
C ARG A 6 -8.27 -8.03 -5.19
N PRO A 7 -7.84 -7.53 -4.01
CA PRO A 7 -6.56 -6.82 -3.91
C PRO A 7 -5.40 -7.80 -4.14
N LEU A 8 -4.26 -7.27 -4.56
CA LEU A 8 -3.00 -8.00 -4.45
C LEU A 8 -2.73 -8.26 -2.96
N LEU A 9 -2.34 -9.50 -2.63
CA LEU A 9 -2.03 -9.91 -1.26
C LEU A 9 -0.58 -10.33 -1.17
N VAL A 10 0.04 -9.97 -0.05
CA VAL A 10 1.41 -10.40 0.30
C VAL A 10 1.33 -11.06 1.66
N GLN A 11 1.86 -12.28 1.78
CA GLN A 11 1.71 -13.10 2.99
C GLN A 11 0.23 -13.20 3.46
N ARG A 12 -0.71 -13.30 2.49
CA ARG A 12 -2.18 -13.28 2.69
C ARG A 12 -2.77 -11.98 3.29
N ARG A 13 -1.98 -10.92 3.45
CA ARG A 13 -2.40 -9.65 4.06
C ARG A 13 -2.65 -8.58 3.00
N LYS A 14 -3.64 -7.73 3.24
CA LYS A 14 -3.98 -6.59 2.38
C LYS A 14 -2.97 -5.46 2.64
N PHE A 15 -2.68 -4.66 1.64
CA PHE A 15 -1.85 -3.47 1.80
C PHE A 15 -2.30 -2.31 0.91
N ASP A 16 -1.77 -1.13 1.22
CA ASP A 16 -1.70 0.00 0.31
C ASP A 16 -0.25 0.50 0.20
N ILE A 17 0.05 1.30 -0.82
CA ILE A 17 1.35 1.92 -1.06
C ILE A 17 1.24 3.41 -0.76
N ARG A 18 2.09 3.92 0.14
CA ARG A 18 2.29 5.34 0.37
C ARG A 18 3.40 5.86 -0.53
N LEU A 19 3.05 6.69 -1.51
CA LEU A 19 3.99 7.44 -2.34
C LEU A 19 4.03 8.91 -1.93
N TRP A 20 5.22 9.44 -1.71
CA TRP A 20 5.42 10.87 -1.49
C TRP A 20 5.60 11.62 -2.81
N VAL A 21 4.89 12.73 -2.94
CA VAL A 21 4.90 13.59 -4.14
C VAL A 21 5.08 15.04 -3.70
N LEU A 22 6.02 15.76 -4.33
CA LEU A 22 6.27 17.17 -4.10
C LEU A 22 5.83 17.98 -5.32
N VAL A 23 4.96 18.95 -5.11
CA VAL A 23 4.54 19.91 -6.15
C VAL A 23 5.23 21.25 -5.89
N THR A 24 6.12 21.66 -6.79
CA THR A 24 6.91 22.90 -6.62
C THR A 24 6.41 24.05 -7.50
N SER A 25 5.55 23.76 -8.47
CA SER A 25 4.96 24.77 -9.33
C SER A 25 3.64 24.27 -9.92
N THR A 26 2.67 25.16 -10.08
CA THR A 26 1.35 24.88 -10.68
C THR A 26 1.27 25.37 -12.13
N VAL A 27 2.10 26.37 -12.50
CA VAL A 27 2.19 26.94 -13.85
C VAL A 27 3.66 27.27 -14.19
N PRO A 28 4.40 26.42 -14.93
CA PRO A 28 3.99 25.08 -15.37
C PRO A 28 3.82 24.12 -14.19
N LEU A 29 3.04 23.05 -14.36
CA LEU A 29 2.89 22.02 -13.34
C LEU A 29 4.22 21.25 -13.22
N VAL A 30 4.87 21.31 -12.06
CA VAL A 30 6.13 20.61 -11.78
C VAL A 30 5.92 19.71 -10.56
N VAL A 31 6.08 18.41 -10.80
CA VAL A 31 5.77 17.34 -9.85
C VAL A 31 6.98 16.43 -9.72
N TRP A 32 7.39 16.16 -8.49
CA TRP A 32 8.49 15.26 -8.15
C TRP A 32 7.93 14.08 -7.37
N GLY A 33 8.04 12.87 -7.91
CA GLY A 33 7.77 11.64 -7.16
C GLY A 33 9.02 11.20 -6.42
N PHE A 34 8.90 10.87 -5.14
CA PHE A 34 10.01 10.28 -4.40
C PHE A 34 10.33 8.89 -4.97
N SER A 35 11.61 8.54 -5.06
CA SER A 35 12.05 7.25 -5.64
C SER A 35 11.61 6.06 -4.79
N GLU A 36 11.54 6.26 -3.48
CA GLU A 36 11.10 5.27 -2.50
C GLU A 36 9.64 5.49 -2.10
N CYS A 37 8.96 4.38 -1.82
CA CYS A 37 7.66 4.35 -1.19
C CYS A 37 7.67 3.30 -0.08
N TYR A 38 6.60 3.20 0.70
CA TYR A 38 6.45 2.11 1.66
C TYR A 38 5.05 1.55 1.61
N LEU A 39 4.95 0.27 1.94
CA LEU A 39 3.71 -0.45 2.02
C LEU A 39 3.22 -0.42 3.46
N ARG A 40 1.90 -0.26 3.64
CA ARG A 40 1.24 -0.40 4.93
C ARG A 40 0.29 -1.59 4.85
N PHE A 41 0.45 -2.54 5.76
CA PHE A 41 -0.29 -3.79 5.75
C PHE A 41 -1.43 -3.79 6.77
N SER A 42 -2.51 -4.51 6.48
CA SER A 42 -3.52 -4.92 7.47
C SER A 42 -2.89 -5.93 8.43
N SER A 43 -3.15 -5.88 9.74
CA SER A 43 -2.52 -6.80 10.73
C SER A 43 -2.99 -8.26 10.58
N GLN A 44 -4.21 -8.46 10.08
CA GLN A 44 -4.78 -9.79 9.85
C GLN A 44 -4.80 -10.19 8.37
N ALA A 45 -4.92 -11.50 8.12
CA ALA A 45 -5.08 -12.06 6.79
C ALA A 45 -6.41 -11.63 6.15
N PHE A 46 -6.38 -11.32 4.86
CA PHE A 46 -7.55 -10.87 4.11
C PHE A 46 -8.61 -11.97 4.00
N SER A 47 -9.87 -11.64 4.29
CA SER A 47 -11.02 -12.54 4.12
C SER A 47 -12.27 -11.73 3.77
N LEU A 48 -13.13 -12.29 2.92
CA LEU A 48 -14.46 -11.73 2.58
C LEU A 48 -15.60 -12.54 3.21
N GLU A 49 -15.29 -13.48 4.10
CA GLU A 49 -16.30 -14.21 4.85
C GLU A 49 -17.13 -13.25 5.70
N SER A 50 -18.43 -13.53 5.87
CA SER A 50 -19.36 -12.60 6.51
C SER A 50 -18.92 -12.15 7.91
N GLY A 51 -18.20 -13.00 8.65
CA GLY A 51 -17.65 -12.65 9.97
C GLY A 51 -16.46 -11.69 9.93
N ALA A 52 -15.73 -11.62 8.81
CA ALA A 52 -14.54 -10.78 8.65
C ALA A 52 -14.83 -9.40 8.03
N LEU A 53 -15.98 -9.23 7.35
CA LEU A 53 -16.31 -8.00 6.60
C LEU A 53 -16.34 -6.73 7.46
N ALA A 54 -16.68 -6.85 8.74
CA ALA A 54 -16.70 -5.73 9.69
C ALA A 54 -15.34 -5.53 10.39
N ASP A 55 -14.39 -6.47 10.23
CA ASP A 55 -13.10 -6.40 10.90
C ASP A 55 -12.17 -5.41 10.19
N ARG A 56 -11.90 -4.31 10.90
CA ARG A 56 -11.02 -3.23 10.44
C ARG A 56 -9.56 -3.67 10.34
N MET A 57 -9.16 -4.68 11.11
CA MET A 57 -7.82 -5.25 11.11
C MET A 57 -7.53 -6.09 9.86
N VAL A 58 -8.58 -6.56 9.18
CA VAL A 58 -8.52 -7.29 7.91
C VAL A 58 -8.54 -6.32 6.71
N HIS A 59 -9.33 -5.25 6.80
CA HIS A 59 -9.70 -4.46 5.63
C HIS A 59 -9.10 -3.05 5.54
N LEU A 60 -8.59 -2.49 6.64
CA LEU A 60 -7.93 -1.17 6.65
C LEU A 60 -6.43 -1.34 6.82
N CYS A 61 -5.65 -0.50 6.15
CA CYS A 61 -4.17 -0.54 6.21
C CYS A 61 -3.59 0.66 6.99
N ASN A 62 -4.44 1.57 7.48
CA ASN A 62 -4.01 2.75 8.20
C ASN A 62 -3.24 2.37 9.47
N TYR A 63 -2.02 2.90 9.64
CA TYR A 63 -1.20 2.64 10.82
C TYR A 63 -1.92 2.92 12.14
N SER A 64 -2.72 3.99 12.21
CA SER A 64 -3.50 4.33 13.41
C SER A 64 -4.53 3.28 13.83
N VAL A 65 -4.99 2.44 12.89
CA VAL A 65 -5.87 1.29 13.15
C VAL A 65 -5.04 0.07 13.52
N GLN A 66 -3.91 -0.14 12.85
CA GLN A 66 -3.12 -1.37 12.97
C GLN A 66 -2.19 -1.40 14.19
N LYS A 67 -1.76 -0.24 14.70
CA LYS A 67 -0.82 -0.14 15.83
C LYS A 67 -1.30 -0.82 17.12
N ASP A 68 -2.62 -0.84 17.35
CA ASP A 68 -3.19 -1.37 18.59
C ASP A 68 -3.45 -2.89 18.48
N ALA A 69 -3.34 -3.46 17.28
CA ALA A 69 -3.43 -4.91 17.07
C ALA A 69 -2.22 -5.66 17.65
N GLU A 70 -1.09 -4.98 17.80
CA GLU A 70 0.16 -5.56 18.33
C GLU A 70 0.22 -5.53 19.87
N GLY A 71 -0.64 -4.75 20.54
CA GLY A 71 -0.61 -4.51 21.99
C GLY A 71 -1.59 -5.34 22.83
N GLY A 72 -2.34 -6.25 22.22
CA GLY A 72 -3.28 -7.13 22.95
C GLY A 72 -2.60 -8.38 23.48
N GLU A 73 -2.11 -8.34 24.72
CA GLU A 73 -1.90 -9.55 25.54
C GLU A 73 -3.22 -10.33 25.60
N GLY A 74 -3.40 -11.32 24.73
CA GLY A 74 -4.61 -12.16 24.65
C GLY A 74 -5.15 -12.42 23.25
N GLY A 75 -4.62 -11.78 22.21
CA GLY A 75 -4.88 -12.18 20.83
C GLY A 75 -3.93 -13.28 20.42
N ALA A 76 -4.18 -14.52 20.84
CA ALA A 76 -3.67 -15.66 20.09
C ALA A 76 -3.87 -15.37 18.61
N ALA A 77 -2.81 -15.53 17.81
CA ALA A 77 -2.97 -15.78 16.40
C ALA A 77 -4.13 -16.76 16.29
N SER A 78 -5.31 -16.29 15.89
CA SER A 78 -6.41 -17.17 15.57
C SER A 78 -5.95 -17.83 14.29
N ALA A 79 -5.19 -18.89 14.49
CA ALA A 79 -5.05 -20.01 13.58
C ALA A 79 -6.47 -20.53 13.36
N GLY A 80 -7.24 -19.79 12.56
CA GLY A 80 -8.45 -20.24 11.93
C GLY A 80 -8.05 -21.30 10.94
N THR A 81 -8.14 -22.55 11.40
CA THR A 81 -8.44 -23.76 10.64
C THR A 81 -7.63 -23.98 9.37
N SER A 82 -6.61 -24.84 9.50
CA SER A 82 -6.09 -25.76 8.49
C SER A 82 -6.51 -25.50 7.04
N ALA A 83 -5.74 -24.69 6.32
CA ALA A 83 -5.57 -24.87 4.89
C ALA A 83 -4.13 -25.36 4.68
N SER A 84 -4.00 -26.44 3.89
CA SER A 84 -2.76 -27.15 3.59
C SER A 84 -1.54 -26.22 3.49
N ALA A 85 -0.47 -26.58 4.18
CA ALA A 85 0.86 -26.06 3.94
C ALA A 85 1.28 -26.38 2.49
N SER A 86 0.85 -25.57 1.53
CA SER A 86 1.60 -25.41 0.29
C SER A 86 2.89 -24.74 0.69
N ALA A 87 4.02 -25.37 0.38
CA ALA A 87 5.35 -24.82 0.62
C ALA A 87 5.41 -23.40 0.01
N ASP A 88 5.30 -22.39 0.87
CA ASP A 88 5.06 -21.02 0.47
C ASP A 88 6.31 -20.46 -0.21
N ALA A 89 6.15 -19.99 -1.46
CA ALA A 89 7.12 -19.13 -2.14
C ALA A 89 7.52 -17.88 -1.30
N ASN A 90 6.78 -17.63 -0.23
CA ASN A 90 6.86 -16.52 0.69
C ASN A 90 7.92 -16.67 1.80
N ALA A 91 8.47 -17.88 2.03
CA ALA A 91 9.53 -18.09 3.04
C ALA A 91 10.85 -17.36 2.69
N LYS A 92 11.01 -16.95 1.43
CA LYS A 92 12.19 -16.22 0.93
C LYS A 92 12.23 -14.76 1.39
N PHE A 93 11.08 -14.16 1.71
CA PHE A 93 10.97 -12.73 2.02
C PHE A 93 10.84 -12.52 3.53
N PRO A 94 11.32 -11.37 4.06
CA PRO A 94 11.25 -11.10 5.49
C PRO A 94 9.80 -11.09 5.98
N PRO A 95 9.53 -11.38 7.27
CA PRO A 95 8.20 -11.18 7.83
C PRO A 95 7.80 -9.70 7.72
N ILE A 96 6.49 -9.44 7.69
CA ILE A 96 5.97 -8.07 7.74
C ILE A 96 6.04 -7.57 9.19
N SER A 97 7.18 -7.02 9.59
CA SER A 97 7.39 -6.34 10.88
C SER A 97 6.71 -4.98 10.91
N GLU A 98 6.10 -4.62 12.06
CA GLU A 98 5.42 -3.33 12.28
C GLU A 98 4.37 -2.98 11.22
N ASN A 99 3.83 -4.01 10.54
CA ASN A 99 2.87 -3.87 9.45
C ASN A 99 3.37 -2.98 8.29
N MET A 100 4.69 -2.95 8.02
CA MET A 100 5.25 -2.15 6.93
C MET A 100 6.36 -2.88 6.17
N TRP A 101 6.51 -2.55 4.88
CA TRP A 101 7.71 -2.89 4.08
C TRP A 101 8.21 -1.67 3.31
N PRO A 102 9.54 -1.51 3.16
CA PRO A 102 10.10 -0.56 2.21
C PRO A 102 9.88 -1.04 0.76
N SER A 103 9.86 -0.10 -0.20
CA SER A 103 9.76 -0.40 -1.64
C SER A 103 10.77 -1.42 -2.13
N ALA A 104 12.00 -1.39 -1.60
CA ALA A 104 13.06 -2.31 -2.02
C ALA A 104 12.69 -3.79 -1.83
N VAL A 105 12.08 -4.14 -0.69
CA VAL A 105 11.62 -5.52 -0.43
C VAL A 105 10.44 -5.86 -1.34
N PHE A 106 9.52 -4.92 -1.51
CA PHE A 106 8.34 -5.16 -2.35
C PHE A 106 8.68 -5.28 -3.84
N SER A 107 9.63 -4.51 -4.36
CA SER A 107 10.04 -4.62 -5.75
C SER A 107 10.64 -5.98 -6.05
N GLU A 108 11.51 -6.49 -5.16
CA GLU A 108 12.06 -7.84 -5.28
C GLU A 108 10.96 -8.92 -5.18
N TYR A 109 10.00 -8.74 -4.26
CA TYR A 109 8.86 -9.64 -4.12
C TYR A 109 8.05 -9.70 -5.42
N VAL A 110 7.65 -8.55 -5.96
CA VAL A 110 6.82 -8.46 -7.15
C VAL A 110 7.53 -9.01 -8.38
N ASP A 111 8.80 -8.63 -8.59
CA ASP A 111 9.56 -9.10 -9.75
C ASP A 111 9.82 -10.62 -9.69
N SER A 112 10.05 -11.17 -8.49
CA SER A 112 10.24 -12.62 -8.34
C SER A 112 8.94 -13.43 -8.48
N THR A 113 7.80 -12.85 -8.10
CA THR A 113 6.50 -13.56 -8.05
C THR A 113 5.71 -13.41 -9.35
N TYR A 114 5.77 -12.23 -9.98
CA TYR A 114 4.92 -11.87 -11.13
C TYR A 114 5.72 -11.65 -12.43
N GLY A 115 7.04 -11.83 -12.39
CA GLY A 115 7.91 -11.78 -13.56
C GLY A 115 8.82 -10.55 -13.57
N GLU A 116 9.92 -10.67 -14.32
CA GLU A 116 10.94 -9.63 -14.41
C GLU A 116 10.31 -8.29 -14.86
N ARG A 117 10.61 -7.21 -14.12
CA ARG A 117 10.14 -5.84 -14.37
C ARG A 117 8.65 -5.58 -14.10
N ALA A 118 7.94 -6.48 -13.41
CA ALA A 118 6.59 -6.22 -12.94
C ALA A 118 6.51 -4.95 -12.07
N TRP A 119 7.53 -4.69 -11.23
CA TRP A 119 7.64 -3.46 -10.46
C TRP A 119 7.71 -2.20 -11.33
N CYS A 120 8.44 -2.24 -12.45
CA CYS A 120 8.50 -1.11 -13.39
C CYS A 120 7.10 -0.76 -13.94
N GLY A 121 6.27 -1.78 -14.20
CA GLY A 121 4.89 -1.62 -14.62
C GLY A 121 4.03 -0.95 -13.56
N ILE A 122 4.16 -1.36 -12.29
CA ILE A 122 3.47 -0.72 -11.16
C ILE A 122 3.91 0.74 -11.03
N GLN A 123 5.21 1.01 -11.02
CA GLN A 123 5.72 2.39 -10.91
C GLN A 123 5.23 3.30 -12.04
N ALA A 124 5.12 2.77 -13.27
CA ALA A 124 4.56 3.53 -14.39
C ALA A 124 3.09 3.90 -14.17
N GLN A 125 2.28 2.97 -13.66
CA GLN A 125 0.88 3.23 -13.32
C GLN A 125 0.75 4.24 -12.17
N MET A 126 1.57 4.11 -11.11
CA MET A 126 1.56 5.08 -10.00
C MET A 126 1.88 6.50 -10.50
N ARG A 127 2.90 6.65 -11.36
CA ARG A 127 3.25 7.95 -11.96
C ARG A 127 2.10 8.51 -12.80
N ALA A 128 1.45 7.67 -13.61
CA ALA A 128 0.31 8.10 -14.42
C ALA A 128 -0.84 8.58 -13.52
N ILE A 129 -1.21 7.83 -12.48
CA ILE A 129 -2.28 8.21 -11.53
C ILE A 129 -1.99 9.57 -10.88
N VAL A 130 -0.76 9.79 -10.39
CA VAL A 130 -0.36 11.07 -9.78
C VAL A 130 -0.50 12.22 -10.78
N LEU A 131 0.02 12.04 -12.01
CA LEU A 131 -0.02 13.08 -13.04
C LEU A 131 -1.46 13.39 -13.48
N GLU A 132 -2.29 12.39 -13.69
CA GLU A 132 -3.70 12.56 -14.07
C GLU A 132 -4.49 13.25 -12.96
N THR A 133 -4.26 12.86 -11.70
CA THR A 133 -4.93 13.47 -10.53
C THR A 133 -4.60 14.95 -10.41
N LEU A 134 -3.31 15.32 -10.51
CA LEU A 134 -2.87 16.71 -10.41
C LEU A 134 -3.24 17.53 -11.65
N SER A 135 -3.28 16.90 -12.83
CA SER A 135 -3.72 17.55 -14.07
C SER A 135 -5.21 17.87 -14.02
N ALA A 136 -6.03 16.96 -13.48
CA ALA A 136 -7.47 17.16 -13.32
C ALA A 136 -7.77 18.34 -12.38
N SER A 137 -6.98 18.54 -11.32
CA SER A 137 -7.14 19.65 -10.38
C SER A 137 -6.36 20.91 -10.77
N LYS A 138 -5.56 20.89 -11.84
CA LYS A 138 -4.65 22.00 -12.21
C LYS A 138 -5.34 23.37 -12.28
N HIS A 139 -6.58 23.41 -12.75
CA HIS A 139 -7.36 24.64 -12.88
C HIS A 139 -7.82 25.24 -11.54
N THR A 140 -7.86 24.43 -10.46
CA THR A 140 -8.18 24.89 -9.11
C THR A 140 -6.94 25.17 -8.26
N LEU A 141 -5.74 24.84 -8.76
CA LEU A 141 -4.50 25.05 -8.03
C LEU A 141 -4.03 26.50 -8.15
N HIS A 142 -3.89 27.17 -7.02
CA HIS A 142 -3.37 28.53 -6.94
C HIS A 142 -2.05 28.54 -6.19
N LYS A 143 -1.01 29.14 -6.79
CA LYS A 143 0.28 29.32 -6.12
C LYS A 143 0.15 30.41 -5.06
N VAL A 144 0.58 30.13 -3.84
CA VAL A 144 0.68 31.11 -2.75
C VAL A 144 2.15 31.44 -2.55
N ALA A 145 2.56 32.67 -2.86
CA ALA A 145 3.95 33.15 -2.73
C ALA A 145 4.99 32.20 -3.38
N LEU A 146 5.99 31.77 -2.62
CA LEU A 146 7.00 30.77 -3.01
C LEU A 146 6.66 29.36 -2.49
N GLY A 147 5.38 29.10 -2.22
CA GLY A 147 4.92 27.84 -1.64
C GLY A 147 5.14 26.63 -2.55
N PHE A 148 5.26 25.48 -1.88
CA PHE A 148 5.24 24.14 -2.44
C PHE A 148 4.30 23.28 -1.60
N GLU A 149 3.91 22.13 -2.11
CA GLU A 149 3.07 21.19 -1.36
C GLU A 149 3.65 19.77 -1.39
N TRP A 150 3.73 19.15 -0.21
CA TRP A 150 4.16 17.77 -0.05
C TRP A 150 2.92 16.90 0.21
N LEU A 151 2.60 16.06 -0.78
CA LEU A 151 1.43 15.20 -0.79
C LEU A 151 1.82 13.74 -0.51
N GLY A 152 0.97 13.03 0.21
CA GLY A 152 1.04 11.58 0.37
C GLY A 152 -0.09 10.90 -0.40
N PHE A 153 0.24 10.22 -1.49
CA PHE A 153 -0.72 9.43 -2.27
C PHE A 153 -0.83 8.03 -1.68
N ASP A 154 -2.07 7.58 -1.45
CA ASP A 154 -2.40 6.22 -1.03
C ASP A 154 -2.93 5.44 -2.25
N LEU A 155 -2.19 4.41 -2.66
CA LEU A 155 -2.46 3.61 -3.87
C LEU A 155 -2.73 2.16 -3.49
N MET A 156 -3.69 1.54 -4.18
CA MET A 156 -4.08 0.13 -4.04
C MET A 156 -4.04 -0.57 -5.39
#